data_AF-A0A0G4GH93-F1
#
_entry.id   AF-A0A0G4GH93-F1
#
_cell.length_a   1.000
_cell.length_b   1.000
_cell.length_c   1.000
_cell.angle_alpha   90.00
_cell.angle_beta   90.00
_cell.angle_gamma   90.00
#
_symmetry.space_group_name_H-M   'P 1'
#
loop_
_entity.id
_entity.type
_entity.pdbx_description
1 polymer ?
#
loop_
_entity_poly.entity_id
_entity_poly.type
_entity_poly.pdbx_seq_one_letter_code
_entity_poly.pdbx_strand_id
1 'polypeptide(L)'
;MSRCVVVLLCALFEGATAQPFNADWLAKPVEPSKQCTKEDLKDIKAWMIDLDGCMYIPGSLVHGAQKFYHWLRDTKKSYVFLSNTAFKGPIGVQAKFKKREYLMEPEVPIDHVWTAGQALGLFLKENATDGSYIWLIQRTAKYKIGKDTIYDSCYNQVKLTAGQEKFSKWQVRTFFPREEEFHDWLKKANDYIKASPDAPQKFFFALCTEKPEDRHSDDPSFSSIQKIEYRPDGYMGWSNTVLDMMIRFVKNGATFINTAPDQLEPEKKAPDGVTMHTGSIGPWTAWIKDAIYPKGWKRPDKGGKLTASMGYGGCHRNMTGADKLKLEQVAMVGDNIASDHTGGNLLGVKTVLVLSGVHSVEDTKFFCKENRPTCWLKDVGEIPKILGGQQKSTYLRPQAGAAAGVKPPAGAEPEQIVAEGVSEEDPCA
;
A
#
# COMPACT_ATOMS: atom_id res chain seq x y z
N MET A 1 -26.72 -7.76 3.33
CA MET A 1 -25.92 -6.51 3.23
C MET A 1 -24.71 -6.65 4.16
N SER A 2 -23.57 -7.08 3.60
CA SER A 2 -22.35 -7.40 4.36
C SER A 2 -21.50 -6.14 4.56
N ARG A 3 -21.58 -5.52 5.74
CA ARG A 3 -20.63 -4.47 6.15
C ARG A 3 -19.31 -5.13 6.53
N CYS A 4 -18.45 -5.32 5.55
CA CYS A 4 -17.10 -5.86 5.70
C CYS A 4 -16.09 -4.97 4.99
N VAL A 5 -16.11 -3.69 5.32
CA VAL A 5 -15.01 -2.77 5.06
C VAL A 5 -14.95 -1.83 6.25
N VAL A 6 -14.09 -2.10 7.23
CA VAL A 6 -13.64 -1.03 8.13
C VAL A 6 -12.47 -0.39 7.40
N VAL A 7 -12.76 0.48 6.43
CA VAL A 7 -11.78 1.49 6.03
C VAL A 7 -11.71 2.43 7.22
N LEU A 8 -10.51 2.62 7.76
CA LEU A 8 -10.28 3.68 8.74
C LEU A 8 -10.29 5.03 7.99
N LEU A 9 -11.49 5.48 7.62
CA LEU A 9 -11.76 6.84 7.17
C LEU A 9 -11.73 7.74 8.41
N CYS A 10 -10.53 8.01 8.92
CA CYS A 10 -10.37 9.05 9.92
C CYS A 10 -10.56 10.40 9.21
N ALA A 11 -11.65 11.08 9.59
CA ALA A 11 -11.96 12.50 9.36
C ALA A 11 -10.79 13.27 8.76
N LEU A 12 -10.72 13.28 7.42
CA LEU A 12 -9.60 13.90 6.71
C LEU A 12 -9.63 15.43 6.84
N PHE A 13 -10.78 16.02 7.23
CA PHE A 13 -11.07 17.45 7.18
C PHE A 13 -11.97 17.86 8.35
N GLU A 14 -11.75 19.03 8.96
CA GLU A 14 -12.58 19.54 10.06
C GLU A 14 -14.06 19.59 9.63
N GLY A 15 -14.92 18.91 10.40
CA GLY A 15 -16.36 18.79 10.11
C GLY A 15 -16.82 17.42 9.60
N ALA A 16 -15.90 16.51 9.24
CA ALA A 16 -16.24 15.12 8.96
C ALA A 16 -16.34 14.34 10.29
N THR A 17 -17.55 14.17 10.82
CA THR A 17 -17.77 13.13 11.83
C THR A 17 -17.41 11.76 11.22
N ALA A 18 -16.87 10.84 12.01
CA ALA A 18 -16.72 9.45 11.61
C ALA A 18 -18.13 8.87 11.37
N GLN A 19 -18.68 9.06 10.18
CA GLN A 19 -19.97 8.50 9.85
C GLN A 19 -19.78 7.03 9.50
N PRO A 20 -20.70 6.15 9.92
CA PRO A 20 -20.74 4.80 9.39
C PRO A 20 -20.81 4.88 7.86
N PHE A 21 -20.07 4.00 7.17
CA PHE A 21 -20.10 3.83 5.72
C PHE A 21 -21.53 4.05 5.18
N ASN A 22 -21.71 5.15 4.45
CA ASN A 22 -22.95 5.45 3.76
C ASN A 22 -22.81 4.94 2.31
N ALA A 23 -23.73 4.09 1.88
CA ALA A 23 -23.75 3.57 0.51
C ALA A 23 -23.94 4.68 -0.54
N ASP A 24 -24.49 5.83 -0.13
CA ASP A 24 -24.65 7.02 -0.99
C ASP A 24 -23.34 7.79 -1.20
N TRP A 25 -22.23 7.40 -0.56
CA TRP A 25 -20.88 7.96 -0.74
C TRP A 25 -20.06 7.25 -1.82
N LEU A 26 -20.65 6.28 -2.50
CA LEU A 26 -20.09 5.80 -3.76
C LEU A 26 -20.08 6.99 -4.70
N ALA A 27 -18.88 7.54 -4.95
CA ALA A 27 -18.67 8.49 -6.03
C ALA A 27 -19.37 7.94 -7.27
N LYS A 28 -20.13 8.80 -7.97
CA LYS A 28 -20.84 8.38 -9.18
C LYS A 28 -19.85 7.62 -10.07
N PRO A 29 -20.20 6.42 -10.55
CA PRO A 29 -19.31 5.62 -11.39
C PRO A 29 -18.75 6.50 -12.51
N VAL A 30 -17.43 6.68 -12.51
CA VAL A 30 -16.75 7.44 -13.56
C VAL A 30 -16.36 6.43 -14.62
N GLU A 31 -16.91 6.56 -15.83
CA GLU A 31 -16.43 5.82 -17.00
C GLU A 31 -14.94 6.17 -17.21
N PRO A 32 -14.00 5.22 -17.04
CA PRO A 32 -12.57 5.46 -17.24
C PRO A 32 -12.26 5.25 -18.70
N SER A 33 -12.52 6.27 -19.49
CA SER A 33 -12.13 6.24 -20.90
C SER A 33 -11.46 7.52 -21.34
N LYS A 34 -11.34 8.52 -20.46
CA LYS A 34 -10.80 9.82 -20.83
C LYS A 34 -9.43 10.11 -20.22
N GLN A 35 -8.58 10.66 -21.08
CA GLN A 35 -7.35 11.31 -20.68
C GLN A 35 -7.69 12.54 -19.82
N CYS A 36 -6.92 12.81 -18.77
CA CYS A 36 -7.17 13.95 -17.89
C CYS A 36 -7.04 15.27 -18.66
N THR A 37 -7.98 16.19 -18.42
CA THR A 37 -7.92 17.57 -18.93
C THR A 37 -7.54 18.55 -17.83
N LYS A 38 -7.32 19.82 -18.19
CA LYS A 38 -7.08 20.88 -17.21
C LYS A 38 -8.28 21.08 -16.29
N GLU A 39 -9.49 20.95 -16.83
CA GLU A 39 -10.74 21.10 -16.08
C GLU A 39 -10.89 20.03 -14.99
N ASP A 40 -10.36 18.82 -15.22
CA ASP A 40 -10.37 17.76 -14.23
C ASP A 40 -9.50 18.08 -13.02
N LEU A 41 -8.37 18.76 -13.24
CA LEU A 41 -7.32 18.93 -12.23
C LEU A 41 -7.20 20.35 -11.67
N LYS A 42 -7.84 21.36 -12.29
CA LYS A 42 -7.64 22.79 -11.94
C LYS A 42 -7.91 23.14 -10.48
N ASP A 43 -8.88 22.45 -9.85
CA ASP A 43 -9.32 22.72 -8.48
C ASP A 43 -8.54 21.91 -7.43
N ILE A 44 -7.63 21.02 -7.87
CA ILE A 44 -6.83 20.19 -6.98
C ILE A 44 -5.74 21.02 -6.29
N LYS A 45 -5.71 20.91 -4.97
CA LYS A 45 -4.81 21.64 -4.05
C LYS A 45 -3.91 20.70 -3.25
N ALA A 46 -4.35 19.47 -3.01
CA ALA A 46 -3.56 18.43 -2.35
C ALA A 46 -3.44 17.16 -3.20
N TRP A 47 -2.28 16.52 -3.12
CA TRP A 47 -1.94 15.33 -3.90
C TRP A 47 -1.48 14.19 -2.99
N MET A 48 -2.21 13.08 -3.05
CA MET A 48 -1.81 11.79 -2.50
C MET A 48 -1.13 11.02 -3.63
N ILE A 49 0.13 10.65 -3.46
CA ILE A 49 0.97 10.22 -4.58
C ILE A 49 1.58 8.87 -4.23
N ASP A 50 1.21 7.82 -4.97
CA ASP A 50 1.90 6.53 -4.90
C ASP A 50 3.39 6.66 -5.30
N LEU A 51 4.20 5.67 -4.95
CA LEU A 51 5.61 5.62 -5.25
C LEU A 51 6.01 4.60 -6.34
N ASP A 52 5.76 3.30 -6.14
CA ASP A 52 6.24 2.21 -7.02
C ASP A 52 5.32 2.09 -8.24
N GLY A 53 5.79 2.51 -9.42
CA GLY A 53 4.99 2.61 -10.64
C GLY A 53 4.54 4.04 -10.96
N CYS A 54 4.48 4.92 -9.94
CA CYS A 54 4.10 6.32 -10.07
C CYS A 54 5.31 7.29 -10.09
N MET A 55 6.17 7.26 -9.07
CA MET A 55 7.34 8.14 -8.95
C MET A 55 8.64 7.48 -9.41
N TYR A 56 8.76 6.16 -9.27
CA TYR A 56 9.88 5.38 -9.79
C TYR A 56 9.41 4.04 -10.35
N ILE A 57 10.22 3.49 -11.24
CA ILE A 57 10.12 2.14 -11.79
C ILE A 57 11.44 1.41 -11.53
N PRO A 58 11.53 0.07 -11.63
CA PRO A 58 12.75 -0.65 -11.30
C PRO A 58 14.03 -0.05 -11.94
N GLY A 59 14.90 0.53 -11.13
CA GLY A 59 16.19 1.11 -11.56
C GLY A 59 16.15 2.52 -12.14
N SER A 60 15.05 3.27 -12.07
CA SER A 60 15.00 4.69 -12.46
C SER A 60 13.80 5.43 -11.89
N LEU A 61 13.88 6.76 -11.78
CA LEU A 61 12.67 7.61 -11.66
C LEU A 61 11.75 7.44 -12.88
N VAL A 62 10.44 7.59 -12.67
CA VAL A 62 9.47 7.75 -13.77
C VAL A 62 9.78 9.03 -14.53
N HIS A 63 9.55 9.01 -15.85
CA HIS A 63 9.76 10.18 -16.68
C HIS A 63 8.92 11.36 -16.16
N GLY A 64 9.59 12.50 -15.93
CA GLY A 64 8.94 13.70 -15.41
C GLY A 64 8.66 13.72 -13.90
N ALA A 65 8.94 12.65 -13.14
CA ALA A 65 8.76 12.62 -11.68
C ALA A 65 9.50 13.75 -10.95
N GLN A 66 10.77 13.98 -11.32
CA GLN A 66 11.58 15.11 -10.81
C GLN A 66 10.92 16.48 -11.09
N LYS A 67 10.33 16.64 -12.28
CA LYS A 67 9.65 17.90 -12.67
C LYS A 67 8.33 18.06 -11.93
N PHE A 68 7.58 16.98 -11.75
CA PHE A 68 6.36 16.96 -10.97
C PHE A 68 6.64 17.34 -9.52
N TYR A 69 7.68 16.77 -8.92
CA TYR A 69 8.09 17.11 -7.55
C TYR A 69 8.46 18.59 -7.40
N HIS A 70 9.29 19.14 -8.31
CA HIS A 70 9.57 20.58 -8.31
C HIS A 70 8.29 21.41 -8.45
N TRP A 71 7.39 21.04 -9.37
CA TRP A 71 6.14 21.77 -9.55
C TRP A 71 5.28 21.78 -8.29
N LEU A 72 5.14 20.66 -7.57
CA LEU A 72 4.43 20.60 -6.29
C LEU A 72 4.98 21.63 -5.30
N ARG A 73 6.32 21.70 -5.19
CA ARG A 73 7.01 22.63 -4.29
C ARG A 73 6.88 24.08 -4.73
N ASP A 74 7.18 24.37 -5.99
CA ASP A 74 7.19 25.72 -6.55
C ASP A 74 5.80 26.36 -6.50
N THR A 75 4.76 25.55 -6.72
CA THR A 75 3.36 26.00 -6.65
C THR A 75 2.74 25.84 -5.26
N LYS A 76 3.53 25.42 -4.26
CA LYS A 76 3.11 25.22 -2.87
C LYS A 76 1.86 24.34 -2.74
N LYS A 77 1.73 23.32 -3.61
CA LYS A 77 0.69 22.32 -3.48
C LYS A 77 0.96 21.49 -2.24
N SER A 78 -0.10 21.14 -1.53
CA SER A 78 0.02 20.16 -0.44
C SER A 78 0.20 18.78 -1.05
N TYR A 79 1.05 17.93 -0.46
CA TYR A 79 1.27 16.60 -1.00
C TYR A 79 1.76 15.63 0.06
N VAL A 80 1.47 14.36 -0.14
CA VAL A 80 2.04 13.25 0.63
C VAL A 80 2.38 12.10 -0.32
N PHE A 81 3.58 11.56 -0.17
CA PHE A 81 3.99 10.31 -0.81
C PHE A 81 3.50 9.12 0.01
N LEU A 82 2.84 8.18 -0.64
CA LEU A 82 2.26 7.00 -0.04
C LEU A 82 3.07 5.77 -0.42
N SER A 83 3.36 4.93 0.57
CA SER A 83 4.03 3.65 0.33
C SER A 83 3.27 2.52 0.99
N ASN A 84 2.92 1.50 0.20
CA ASN A 84 2.32 0.26 0.72
C ASN A 84 3.34 -0.63 1.45
N THR A 85 4.61 -0.22 1.52
CA THR A 85 5.62 -0.91 2.32
C THR A 85 5.38 -0.72 3.82
N ALA A 86 5.25 -1.82 4.58
CA ALA A 86 5.05 -1.78 6.03
C ALA A 86 6.33 -1.97 6.88
N PHE A 87 7.42 -2.45 6.27
CA PHE A 87 8.69 -2.72 6.95
C PHE A 87 9.73 -1.58 6.82
N LYS A 88 9.34 -0.44 6.25
CA LYS A 88 10.13 0.79 6.13
C LYS A 88 9.25 1.97 6.49
N GLY A 89 9.76 2.85 7.35
CA GLY A 89 9.14 4.15 7.59
C GLY A 89 9.57 5.24 6.60
N PRO A 90 9.17 6.50 6.87
CA PRO A 90 9.51 7.67 6.06
C PRO A 90 11.00 7.83 5.74
N ILE A 91 11.86 7.51 6.72
CA ILE A 91 13.31 7.58 6.58
C ILE A 91 13.81 6.60 5.51
N GLY A 92 13.24 5.39 5.46
CA GLY A 92 13.59 4.39 4.46
C GLY A 92 13.18 4.80 3.04
N VAL A 93 12.03 5.46 2.90
CA VAL A 93 11.58 6.04 1.61
C VAL A 93 12.51 7.17 1.18
N GLN A 94 12.84 8.10 2.08
CA GLN A 94 13.78 9.18 1.78
C GLN A 94 15.16 8.62 1.40
N ALA A 95 15.63 7.58 2.08
CA ALA A 95 16.88 6.91 1.73
C ALA A 95 16.83 6.26 0.33
N LYS A 96 15.67 5.76 -0.13
CA LYS A 96 15.48 5.30 -1.52
C LYS A 96 15.64 6.48 -2.50
N PHE A 97 15.02 7.62 -2.23
CA PHE A 97 15.16 8.85 -3.03
C PHE A 97 16.56 9.48 -3.03
N LYS A 98 17.47 9.04 -2.16
CA LYS A 98 18.88 9.46 -2.16
C LYS A 98 19.79 8.56 -3.00
N LYS A 99 19.30 7.42 -3.48
CA LYS A 99 20.08 6.53 -4.33
C LYS A 99 20.23 7.13 -5.72
N ARG A 100 21.38 6.87 -6.36
CA ARG A 100 21.73 7.42 -7.68
C ARG A 100 20.63 7.23 -8.72
N GLU A 101 20.03 6.05 -8.77
CA GLU A 101 18.98 5.70 -9.74
C GLU A 101 17.61 6.35 -9.46
N TYR A 102 17.34 6.77 -8.22
CA TYR A 102 16.07 7.35 -7.80
C TYR A 102 16.23 8.77 -7.24
N LEU A 103 17.36 9.43 -7.56
CA LEU A 103 17.74 10.68 -6.92
C LEU A 103 16.66 11.75 -7.16
N MET A 104 16.01 12.17 -6.08
CA MET A 104 15.00 13.22 -6.08
C MET A 104 15.55 14.46 -5.40
N GLU A 105 15.55 15.59 -6.10
CA GLU A 105 16.06 16.87 -5.59
C GLU A 105 14.98 17.97 -5.58
N PRO A 106 14.99 18.93 -4.63
CA PRO A 106 15.69 18.85 -3.36
C PRO A 106 15.23 17.63 -2.54
N GLU A 107 15.90 17.35 -1.43
CA GLU A 107 15.57 16.21 -0.58
C GLU A 107 14.08 16.19 -0.18
N VAL A 108 13.44 15.02 -0.35
CA VAL A 108 12.05 14.79 0.05
C VAL A 108 11.93 14.84 1.58
N PRO A 109 11.12 15.74 2.15
CA PRO A 109 10.92 15.80 3.59
C PRO A 109 10.26 14.53 4.14
N ILE A 110 10.74 14.03 5.28
CA ILE A 110 10.20 12.80 5.91
C ILE A 110 8.75 12.97 6.38
N ASP A 111 8.33 14.18 6.71
CA ASP A 111 6.97 14.52 7.12
C ASP A 111 5.99 14.59 5.94
N HIS A 112 6.48 14.50 4.70
CA HIS A 112 5.67 14.35 3.49
C HIS A 112 5.55 12.89 3.03
N VAL A 113 5.99 11.91 3.84
CA VAL A 113 5.88 10.48 3.51
C VAL A 113 4.98 9.78 4.52
N TRP A 114 4.05 8.97 4.02
CA TRP A 114 3.19 8.12 4.83
C TRP A 114 3.26 6.67 4.33
N THR A 115 3.56 5.75 5.25
CA THR A 115 3.80 4.34 4.94
C THR A 115 2.75 3.44 5.55
N ALA A 116 2.56 2.25 4.97
CA ALA A 116 1.64 1.25 5.51
C ALA A 116 2.03 0.80 6.93
N GLY A 117 3.31 0.92 7.31
CA GLY A 117 3.78 0.63 8.66
C GLY A 117 3.25 1.63 9.70
N GLN A 118 3.24 2.91 9.36
CA GLN A 118 2.61 3.95 10.19
C GLN A 118 1.10 3.74 10.27
N ALA A 119 0.45 3.45 9.13
CA ALA A 119 -0.98 3.18 9.11
C ALA A 119 -1.37 1.98 9.98
N LEU A 120 -0.60 0.89 9.92
CA LEU A 120 -0.80 -0.28 10.78
C LEU A 120 -0.64 0.08 12.27
N GLY A 121 0.40 0.84 12.61
CA GLY A 121 0.62 1.28 13.99
C GLY A 121 -0.53 2.14 14.51
N LEU A 122 -1.07 3.04 13.68
CA LEU A 122 -2.24 3.85 14.03
C LEU A 122 -3.50 2.99 14.20
N PHE A 123 -3.75 2.07 13.26
CA PHE A 123 -4.88 1.13 13.34
C PHE A 123 -4.84 0.33 14.64
N LEU A 124 -3.69 -0.26 14.98
CA LEU A 124 -3.53 -1.03 16.22
C LEU A 124 -3.69 -0.15 17.46
N LYS A 125 -3.19 1.10 17.45
CA LYS A 125 -3.36 2.03 18.57
C LYS A 125 -4.83 2.28 18.92
N GLU A 126 -5.67 2.38 17.90
CA GLU A 126 -7.10 2.70 17.99
C GLU A 126 -7.96 1.46 18.26
N ASN A 127 -7.56 0.29 17.77
CA ASN A 127 -8.40 -0.92 17.81
C ASN A 127 -7.93 -1.98 18.81
N ALA A 128 -6.63 -2.02 19.14
CA ALA A 128 -6.10 -2.98 20.10
C ALA A 128 -6.23 -2.45 21.53
N THR A 129 -6.73 -3.32 22.41
CA THR A 129 -6.89 -3.05 23.85
C THR A 129 -5.72 -3.63 24.65
N ASP A 130 -5.63 -3.28 25.92
CA ASP A 130 -4.60 -3.82 26.82
C ASP A 130 -4.67 -5.35 26.88
N GLY A 131 -3.52 -6.01 26.79
CA GLY A 131 -3.39 -7.46 26.71
C GLY A 131 -3.73 -8.07 25.34
N SER A 132 -3.85 -7.27 24.28
CA SER A 132 -4.02 -7.79 22.91
C SER A 132 -2.81 -8.59 22.44
N TYR A 133 -3.06 -9.63 21.66
CA TYR A 133 -2.10 -10.51 21.02
C TYR A 133 -1.93 -10.10 19.57
N ILE A 134 -0.72 -9.73 19.17
CA ILE A 134 -0.44 -9.17 17.85
C ILE A 134 0.71 -9.96 17.23
N TRP A 135 0.44 -10.68 16.15
CA TRP A 135 1.45 -11.36 15.36
C TRP A 135 1.80 -10.54 14.10
N LEU A 136 3.03 -10.06 14.02
CA LEU A 136 3.56 -9.29 12.89
C LEU A 136 4.48 -10.18 12.06
N ILE A 137 3.97 -10.72 10.95
CA ILE A 137 4.82 -11.43 10.00
C ILE A 137 5.56 -10.37 9.19
N GLN A 138 6.84 -10.18 9.48
CA GLN A 138 7.57 -9.01 9.03
C GLN A 138 8.85 -9.35 8.26
N ARG A 139 9.46 -8.29 7.74
CA ARG A 139 10.84 -8.22 7.27
C ARG A 139 11.52 -7.00 7.91
N THR A 140 12.84 -6.99 7.87
CA THR A 140 13.72 -5.94 8.33
C THR A 140 14.33 -5.26 7.11
N ALA A 141 14.14 -3.96 7.02
CA ALA A 141 14.82 -3.13 6.06
C ALA A 141 16.18 -2.69 6.61
N LYS A 142 17.15 -2.61 5.69
CA LYS A 142 18.46 -2.03 5.95
C LYS A 142 18.70 -0.91 4.95
N TYR A 143 19.01 0.27 5.43
CA TYR A 143 19.36 1.41 4.58
C TYR A 143 20.47 2.25 5.21
N LYS A 144 21.28 2.88 4.36
CA LYS A 144 22.40 3.73 4.80
C LYS A 144 21.97 5.18 4.86
N ILE A 145 22.37 5.86 5.93
CA ILE A 145 22.26 7.32 6.08
C ILE A 145 23.66 7.83 6.41
N GLY A 146 24.30 8.49 5.45
CA GLY A 146 25.72 8.83 5.57
C GLY A 146 26.56 7.56 5.78
N LYS A 147 27.23 7.47 6.93
CA LYS A 147 28.05 6.31 7.31
C LYS A 147 27.27 5.26 8.13
N ASP A 148 26.11 5.64 8.66
CA ASP A 148 25.34 4.78 9.57
C ASP A 148 24.45 3.82 8.80
N THR A 149 24.30 2.61 9.32
CA THR A 149 23.33 1.62 8.84
C THR A 149 22.14 1.62 9.77
N ILE A 150 20.98 1.96 9.24
CA ILE A 150 19.72 1.94 9.97
C ILE A 150 18.99 0.65 9.65
N TYR A 151 18.46 0.04 10.71
CA TYR A 151 17.59 -1.11 10.67
C TYR A 151 16.17 -0.66 11.01
N ASP A 152 15.22 -1.09 10.21
CA ASP A 152 13.81 -0.75 10.38
C ASP A 152 12.97 -1.99 10.14
N SER A 153 11.76 -2.01 10.70
CA SER A 153 10.89 -3.18 10.62
C SER A 153 9.44 -2.79 10.89
N CYS A 154 8.52 -3.68 10.56
CA CYS A 154 7.11 -3.47 10.89
C CYS A 154 6.91 -3.29 12.40
N TYR A 155 7.58 -4.13 13.20
CA TYR A 155 7.59 -4.03 14.66
C TYR A 155 8.01 -2.63 15.14
N ASN A 156 9.09 -2.08 14.57
CA ASN A 156 9.56 -0.74 14.93
C ASN A 156 8.56 0.33 14.50
N GLN A 157 7.99 0.25 13.30
CA GLN A 157 6.99 1.23 12.84
C GLN A 157 5.72 1.22 13.69
N VAL A 158 5.21 0.03 14.04
CA VAL A 158 4.07 -0.13 14.94
C VAL A 158 4.40 0.46 16.32
N LYS A 159 5.56 0.13 16.89
CA LYS A 159 6.00 0.66 18.18
C LYS A 159 6.12 2.17 18.19
N LEU A 160 6.73 2.75 17.16
CA LEU A 160 6.90 4.20 17.02
C LEU A 160 5.55 4.92 16.91
N THR A 161 4.63 4.40 16.10
CA THR A 161 3.36 5.09 15.83
C THR A 161 2.33 4.87 16.93
N ALA A 162 2.25 3.66 17.51
CA ALA A 162 1.38 3.38 18.64
C ALA A 162 1.83 4.14 19.91
N GLY A 163 3.14 4.34 20.06
CA GLY A 163 3.78 4.89 21.24
C GLY A 163 4.13 3.81 22.26
N GLN A 164 5.26 4.01 22.95
CA GLN A 164 5.85 3.03 23.86
C GLN A 164 4.87 2.54 24.95
N GLU A 165 4.06 3.43 25.51
CA GLU A 165 3.14 3.09 26.59
C GLU A 165 2.10 2.07 26.13
N LYS A 166 1.38 2.36 25.03
CA LYS A 166 0.40 1.44 24.42
C LYS A 166 1.05 0.14 23.98
N PHE A 167 2.17 0.23 23.26
CA PHE A 167 2.86 -0.93 22.72
C PHE A 167 3.30 -1.90 23.82
N SER A 168 3.74 -1.39 24.97
CA SER A 168 4.19 -2.21 26.10
C SER A 168 3.07 -3.04 26.76
N LYS A 169 1.80 -2.69 26.52
CA LYS A 169 0.63 -3.40 27.05
C LYS A 169 0.15 -4.51 26.11
N TRP A 170 0.80 -4.71 24.96
CA TRP A 170 0.46 -5.74 23.99
C TRP A 170 1.44 -6.90 24.02
N GLN A 171 0.94 -8.10 23.71
CA GLN A 171 1.74 -9.28 23.45
C GLN A 171 2.09 -9.31 21.96
N VAL A 172 3.18 -8.63 21.58
CA VAL A 172 3.61 -8.54 20.18
C VAL A 172 4.65 -9.62 19.88
N ARG A 173 4.42 -10.40 18.83
CA ARG A 173 5.37 -11.41 18.33
C ARG A 173 5.61 -11.24 16.84
N THR A 174 6.82 -11.55 16.41
CA THR A 174 7.20 -11.58 15.00
C THR A 174 7.43 -13.02 14.51
N PHE A 175 7.71 -13.94 15.44
CA PHE A 175 7.87 -15.37 15.19
C PHE A 175 7.43 -16.21 16.40
N PHE A 176 7.26 -17.51 16.18
CA PHE A 176 6.99 -18.51 17.22
C PHE A 176 8.12 -19.55 17.26
N PRO A 177 8.96 -19.58 18.32
CA PRO A 177 10.07 -20.53 18.39
C PRO A 177 9.62 -21.99 18.40
N ARG A 178 8.46 -22.28 19.01
CA ARG A 178 7.86 -23.61 19.15
C ARG A 178 6.39 -23.57 18.76
N GLU A 179 5.92 -24.64 18.10
CA GLU A 179 4.51 -24.77 17.69
C GLU A 179 3.54 -24.69 18.88
N GLU A 180 3.95 -25.17 20.05
CA GLU A 180 3.17 -25.12 21.29
C GLU A 180 2.78 -23.67 21.69
N GLU A 181 3.67 -22.71 21.45
CA GLU A 181 3.40 -21.30 21.76
C GLU A 181 2.33 -20.71 20.85
N PHE A 182 2.32 -21.12 19.58
CA PHE A 182 1.25 -20.76 18.66
C PHE A 182 -0.06 -21.47 19.02
N HIS A 183 -0.01 -22.74 19.43
CA HIS A 183 -1.18 -23.48 19.88
C HIS A 183 -1.84 -22.85 21.11
N ASP A 184 -1.06 -22.30 22.04
CA ASP A 184 -1.57 -21.51 23.17
C ASP A 184 -2.32 -20.24 22.69
N TRP A 185 -1.73 -19.45 21.78
CA TRP A 185 -2.40 -18.29 21.19
C TRP A 185 -3.70 -18.67 20.47
N LEU A 186 -3.68 -19.79 19.74
CA LEU A 186 -4.85 -20.30 19.03
C LEU A 186 -5.98 -20.70 19.97
N LYS A 187 -5.65 -21.41 21.06
CA LYS A 187 -6.61 -21.80 22.10
C LYS A 187 -7.22 -20.57 22.75
N LYS A 188 -6.39 -19.58 23.13
CA LYS A 188 -6.85 -18.32 23.72
C LYS A 188 -7.77 -17.53 22.79
N ALA A 189 -7.46 -17.46 21.50
CA ALA A 189 -8.31 -16.81 20.51
C ALA A 189 -9.69 -17.48 20.41
N ASN A 190 -9.71 -18.81 20.33
CA ASN A 190 -10.94 -19.60 20.27
C ASN A 190 -11.80 -19.46 21.55
N ASP A 191 -11.17 -19.55 22.72
CA ASP A 191 -11.86 -19.41 24.00
C ASP A 191 -12.43 -17.98 24.15
N TYR A 192 -11.67 -16.96 23.73
CA TYR A 192 -12.09 -15.56 23.76
C TYR A 192 -13.31 -15.29 22.87
N ILE A 193 -13.28 -15.70 21.60
CA ILE A 193 -14.38 -15.43 20.66
C ILE A 193 -15.67 -16.17 21.06
N LYS A 194 -15.55 -17.35 21.72
CA LYS A 194 -16.69 -18.08 22.28
C LYS A 194 -17.27 -17.40 23.51
N ALA A 195 -16.41 -16.95 24.43
CA ALA A 195 -16.84 -16.37 25.70
C ALA A 195 -17.34 -14.93 25.56
N SER A 196 -16.85 -14.18 24.57
CA SER A 196 -17.09 -12.75 24.43
C SER A 196 -17.26 -12.33 22.96
N PRO A 197 -18.32 -12.81 22.27
CA PRO A 197 -18.50 -12.61 20.84
C PRO A 197 -18.67 -11.14 20.44
N ASP A 198 -19.19 -10.30 21.34
CA ASP A 198 -19.45 -8.87 21.09
C ASP A 198 -18.36 -7.95 21.65
N ALA A 199 -17.34 -8.51 22.32
CA ALA A 199 -16.26 -7.73 22.89
C ALA A 199 -15.28 -7.23 21.80
N PRO A 200 -14.52 -6.15 22.05
CA PRO A 200 -13.46 -5.71 21.15
C PRO A 200 -12.49 -6.83 20.81
N GLN A 201 -11.99 -6.87 19.57
CA GLN A 201 -11.00 -7.86 19.18
C GLN A 201 -9.73 -7.74 20.04
N LYS A 202 -9.17 -8.88 20.45
CA LYS A 202 -7.87 -8.96 21.14
C LYS A 202 -6.79 -9.67 20.35
N PHE A 203 -7.14 -10.41 19.29
CA PHE A 203 -6.19 -11.19 18.50
C PHE A 203 -6.07 -10.58 17.12
N PHE A 204 -4.86 -10.18 16.75
CA PHE A 204 -4.55 -9.57 15.47
C PHE A 204 -3.37 -10.28 14.84
N PHE A 205 -3.39 -10.39 13.52
CA PHE A 205 -2.21 -10.70 12.75
C PHE A 205 -2.11 -9.77 11.56
N ALA A 206 -0.91 -9.23 11.34
CA ALA A 206 -0.59 -8.39 10.20
C ALA A 206 0.52 -9.05 9.41
N LEU A 207 0.36 -9.06 8.10
CA LEU A 207 1.48 -9.30 7.21
C LEU A 207 2.11 -7.94 6.94
N CYS A 208 3.43 -7.86 7.01
CA CYS A 208 4.21 -6.65 6.74
C CYS A 208 5.43 -6.94 5.86
N THR A 209 5.40 -8.02 5.09
CA THR A 209 6.57 -8.51 4.37
C THR A 209 6.24 -9.00 2.98
N GLU A 210 7.26 -8.88 2.13
CA GLU A 210 7.33 -9.37 0.77
C GLU A 210 7.65 -10.88 0.75
N LYS A 211 8.63 -11.21 1.59
CA LYS A 211 9.14 -12.55 1.84
C LYS A 211 9.54 -12.56 3.30
N PRO A 212 9.02 -13.49 4.14
CA PRO A 212 9.50 -13.65 5.50
C PRO A 212 10.88 -14.30 5.43
N GLU A 213 11.90 -13.53 5.02
CA GLU A 213 13.29 -14.00 4.82
C GLU A 213 14.26 -13.30 5.78
N ASP A 214 13.76 -12.69 6.85
CA ASP A 214 14.64 -12.12 7.86
C ASP A 214 15.46 -13.22 8.51
N ARG A 215 16.79 -13.03 8.49
CA ARG A 215 17.66 -13.74 9.41
C ARG A 215 17.22 -13.34 10.81
N HIS A 216 17.08 -14.30 11.71
CA HIS A 216 16.76 -14.05 13.11
C HIS A 216 17.64 -12.97 13.77
N SER A 217 18.90 -12.84 13.36
CA SER A 217 19.83 -11.81 13.83
C SER A 217 19.45 -10.38 13.45
N ASP A 218 18.62 -10.21 12.43
CA ASP A 218 18.18 -8.92 11.92
C ASP A 218 16.83 -8.49 12.55
N ASP A 219 16.11 -9.40 13.21
CA ASP A 219 14.84 -9.09 13.87
C ASP A 219 15.09 -8.35 15.21
N PRO A 220 14.61 -7.10 15.37
CA PRO A 220 14.81 -6.32 16.59
C PRO A 220 14.15 -6.93 17.84
N SER A 221 13.16 -7.82 17.69
CA SER A 221 12.56 -8.53 18.83
C SER A 221 13.41 -9.71 19.32
N PHE A 222 14.51 -10.06 18.61
CA PHE A 222 15.32 -11.24 18.88
C PHE A 222 16.41 -11.01 19.93
N SER A 223 16.70 -9.75 20.30
CA SER A 223 17.82 -9.37 21.18
C SER A 223 17.75 -9.92 22.63
N SER A 224 16.66 -10.58 23.04
CA SER A 224 16.45 -11.07 24.41
C SER A 224 16.27 -12.59 24.56
N ILE A 225 16.29 -13.38 23.49
CA ILE A 225 15.97 -14.82 23.56
C ILE A 225 17.26 -15.64 23.41
N GLN A 226 17.83 -16.05 24.55
CA GLN A 226 18.99 -16.94 24.59
C GLN A 226 18.61 -18.37 24.16
N LYS A 227 19.39 -18.92 23.23
CA LYS A 227 19.54 -20.36 22.90
C LYS A 227 18.24 -21.19 22.97
N ILE A 228 17.44 -21.13 21.93
CA ILE A 228 16.41 -22.16 21.64
C ILE A 228 16.95 -23.03 20.51
N GLU A 229 16.79 -24.36 20.64
CA GLU A 229 17.09 -25.32 19.57
C GLU A 229 16.30 -24.94 18.31
N TYR A 230 17.04 -24.58 17.27
CA TYR A 230 16.49 -24.07 16.02
C TYR A 230 15.70 -25.15 15.29
N ARG A 231 14.55 -24.78 14.71
CA ARG A 231 14.24 -25.24 13.35
C ARG A 231 15.22 -24.50 12.42
N PRO A 232 16.11 -25.19 11.69
CA PRO A 232 17.16 -24.55 10.86
C PRO A 232 16.63 -23.52 9.85
N ASP A 233 15.35 -23.63 9.55
CA ASP A 233 14.58 -22.95 8.53
C ASP A 233 13.64 -21.87 9.07
N GLY A 234 13.71 -21.52 10.37
CA GLY A 234 12.89 -20.49 11.05
C GLY A 234 11.96 -19.67 10.16
N TYR A 235 10.73 -20.16 9.92
CA TYR A 235 9.73 -19.57 9.00
C TYR A 235 10.31 -18.81 7.79
N MET A 236 11.34 -19.37 7.15
CA MET A 236 12.00 -18.78 6.00
C MET A 236 11.10 -19.02 4.79
N GLY A 237 10.47 -17.94 4.31
CA GLY A 237 9.56 -17.95 3.18
C GLY A 237 8.13 -18.31 3.56
N TRP A 238 7.24 -18.18 2.57
CA TRP A 238 5.83 -18.57 2.61
C TRP A 238 5.68 -20.10 2.75
N SER A 239 6.20 -20.65 3.85
CA SER A 239 6.20 -22.09 4.12
C SER A 239 4.78 -22.56 4.42
N ASN A 240 4.50 -23.82 4.11
CA ASN A 240 3.21 -24.43 4.41
C ASN A 240 2.84 -24.28 5.89
N THR A 241 3.82 -24.25 6.80
CA THR A 241 3.59 -24.02 8.23
C THR A 241 3.10 -22.60 8.51
N VAL A 242 3.72 -21.56 7.93
CA VAL A 242 3.26 -20.16 8.12
C VAL A 242 1.85 -20.01 7.58
N LEU A 243 1.60 -20.54 6.37
CA LEU A 243 0.30 -20.48 5.72
C LEU A 243 -0.80 -21.20 6.53
N ASP A 244 -0.52 -22.40 7.06
CA ASP A 244 -1.42 -23.13 7.96
C ASP A 244 -1.73 -22.33 9.24
N MET A 245 -0.70 -21.77 9.88
CA MET A 245 -0.87 -20.95 11.08
C MET A 245 -1.75 -19.73 10.82
N MET A 246 -1.54 -19.03 9.70
CA MET A 246 -2.36 -17.87 9.31
C MET A 246 -3.83 -18.26 9.15
N ILE A 247 -4.13 -19.33 8.41
CA ILE A 247 -5.49 -19.83 8.23
C ILE A 247 -6.13 -20.19 9.56
N ARG A 248 -5.41 -20.96 10.40
CA ARG A 248 -5.92 -21.41 11.70
C ARG A 248 -6.20 -20.24 12.61
N PHE A 249 -5.35 -19.22 12.63
CA PHE A 249 -5.51 -18.09 13.52
C PHE A 249 -6.77 -17.28 13.18
N VAL A 250 -6.98 -16.98 11.89
CA VAL A 250 -8.20 -16.30 11.42
C VAL A 250 -9.45 -17.15 11.66
N LYS A 251 -9.38 -18.45 11.38
CA LYS A 251 -10.49 -19.39 11.65
C LYS A 251 -10.90 -19.42 13.12
N ASN A 252 -9.97 -19.17 14.04
CA ASN A 252 -10.21 -19.10 15.49
C ASN A 252 -10.49 -17.67 15.98
N GLY A 253 -10.88 -16.77 15.09
CA GLY A 253 -11.43 -15.47 15.46
C GLY A 253 -10.44 -14.31 15.42
N ALA A 254 -9.16 -14.53 15.09
CA ALA A 254 -8.21 -13.42 14.96
C ALA A 254 -8.54 -12.50 13.79
N THR A 255 -8.28 -11.20 13.95
CA THR A 255 -8.41 -10.20 12.89
C THR A 255 -7.16 -10.19 12.03
N PHE A 256 -7.33 -10.44 10.72
CA PHE A 256 -6.26 -10.28 9.74
C PHE A 256 -6.22 -8.84 9.25
N ILE A 257 -5.02 -8.26 9.24
CA ILE A 257 -4.73 -6.92 8.74
C ILE A 257 -3.84 -7.03 7.51
N ASN A 258 -4.37 -6.62 6.36
CA ASN A 258 -3.59 -6.48 5.14
C ASN A 258 -3.06 -5.04 5.02
N THR A 259 -1.73 -4.88 5.01
CA THR A 259 -1.06 -3.58 4.87
C THR A 259 -0.83 -3.15 3.42
N ALA A 260 -0.91 -4.07 2.46
CA ALA A 260 -0.62 -3.83 1.05
C ALA A 260 -1.50 -4.73 0.16
N PRO A 261 -2.62 -4.21 -0.40
CA PRO A 261 -3.53 -5.00 -1.21
C PRO A 261 -3.05 -5.24 -2.65
N ASP A 262 -1.95 -4.63 -3.08
CA ASP A 262 -1.41 -4.77 -4.42
C ASP A 262 -1.24 -6.25 -4.77
N GLN A 263 -1.68 -6.67 -5.95
CA GLN A 263 -1.49 -8.05 -6.42
C GLN A 263 -0.33 -8.16 -7.40
N LEU A 264 -0.06 -7.07 -8.11
CA LEU A 264 0.89 -6.97 -9.20
C LEU A 264 1.81 -5.76 -8.96
N GLU A 265 3.07 -5.88 -9.38
CA GLU A 265 4.06 -4.80 -9.38
C GLU A 265 4.71 -4.65 -10.76
N PRO A 266 5.16 -3.44 -11.14
CA PRO A 266 5.89 -3.25 -12.39
C PRO A 266 7.24 -3.98 -12.36
N GLU A 267 7.53 -4.81 -13.37
CA GLU A 267 8.78 -5.57 -13.48
C GLU A 267 9.34 -5.50 -14.90
N LYS A 268 10.54 -4.92 -15.03
CA LYS A 268 11.20 -4.72 -16.33
C LYS A 268 11.55 -6.03 -17.05
N LYS A 269 11.73 -7.12 -16.30
CA LYS A 269 12.11 -8.43 -16.87
C LYS A 269 10.92 -9.31 -17.25
N ALA A 270 9.71 -8.96 -16.84
CA ALA A 270 8.53 -9.73 -17.17
C ALA A 270 8.09 -9.44 -18.62
N PRO A 271 7.71 -10.46 -19.43
CA PRO A 271 7.30 -10.25 -20.82
C PRO A 271 6.12 -9.29 -21.00
N ASP A 272 5.21 -9.29 -20.03
CA ASP A 272 4.02 -8.44 -19.91
C ASP A 272 4.25 -7.19 -19.05
N GLY A 273 5.49 -6.97 -18.58
CA GLY A 273 5.88 -5.80 -17.79
C GLY A 273 5.41 -5.80 -16.33
N VAL A 274 4.76 -6.87 -15.87
CA VAL A 274 4.25 -7.01 -14.51
C VAL A 274 4.64 -8.35 -13.90
N THR A 275 4.77 -8.41 -12.58
CA THR A 275 4.94 -9.68 -11.88
C THR A 275 4.02 -9.74 -10.67
N MET A 276 3.85 -10.94 -10.10
CA MET A 276 3.20 -11.06 -8.79
C MET A 276 3.95 -10.13 -7.85
N HIS A 277 3.24 -9.19 -7.24
CA HIS A 277 3.83 -8.27 -6.29
C HIS A 277 4.29 -9.09 -5.10
N THR A 278 5.56 -9.51 -5.15
CA THR A 278 6.16 -10.27 -4.07
C THR A 278 6.26 -9.36 -2.88
N GLY A 279 6.38 -8.04 -3.11
CA GLY A 279 6.39 -6.99 -2.11
C GLY A 279 5.15 -6.79 -1.25
N SER A 280 4.03 -7.34 -1.68
CA SER A 280 2.72 -7.05 -1.14
C SER A 280 2.05 -8.34 -0.73
N ILE A 281 0.98 -8.13 0.00
CA ILE A 281 0.22 -9.19 0.64
C ILE A 281 -1.07 -9.44 -0.14
N GLY A 282 -1.31 -8.72 -1.24
CA GLY A 282 -2.51 -8.86 -2.06
C GLY A 282 -2.74 -10.29 -2.57
N PRO A 283 -1.75 -10.98 -3.17
CA PRO A 283 -1.94 -12.35 -3.65
C PRO A 283 -2.26 -13.31 -2.50
N TRP A 284 -1.53 -13.19 -1.39
CA TRP A 284 -1.76 -13.99 -0.19
C TRP A 284 -3.10 -13.69 0.47
N THR A 285 -3.52 -12.43 0.47
CA THR A 285 -4.83 -12.01 0.97
C THR A 285 -5.94 -12.60 0.13
N ALA A 286 -5.80 -12.58 -1.20
CA ALA A 286 -6.75 -13.22 -2.10
C ALA A 286 -6.83 -14.72 -1.80
N TRP A 287 -5.68 -15.38 -1.67
CA TRP A 287 -5.61 -16.80 -1.31
C TRP A 287 -6.23 -17.11 0.06
N ILE A 288 -5.87 -16.38 1.13
CA ILE A 288 -6.43 -16.55 2.49
C ILE A 288 -7.94 -16.34 2.47
N LYS A 289 -8.42 -15.33 1.74
CA LYS A 289 -9.85 -15.04 1.59
C LYS A 289 -10.58 -16.24 1.02
N ASP A 290 -10.11 -16.79 -0.09
CA ASP A 290 -10.74 -17.92 -0.77
C ASP A 290 -10.57 -19.23 0.00
N ALA A 291 -9.42 -19.44 0.64
CA ALA A 291 -9.13 -20.64 1.44
C ALA A 291 -9.99 -20.72 2.70
N ILE A 292 -10.29 -19.59 3.34
CA ILE A 292 -11.11 -19.54 4.55
C ILE A 292 -12.60 -19.45 4.22
N TYR A 293 -12.96 -18.70 3.17
CA TYR A 293 -14.34 -18.42 2.79
C TYR A 293 -14.54 -18.71 1.29
N PRO A 294 -14.69 -19.97 0.89
CA PRO A 294 -14.93 -20.33 -0.51
C PRO A 294 -16.15 -19.61 -1.07
N LYS A 295 -16.12 -19.28 -2.37
CA LYS A 295 -17.23 -18.61 -3.07
C LYS A 295 -18.57 -19.32 -2.75
N GLY A 296 -19.56 -18.55 -2.29
CA GLY A 296 -20.88 -19.04 -1.90
C GLY A 296 -21.09 -19.26 -0.39
N TRP A 297 -20.03 -19.22 0.43
CA TRP A 297 -20.18 -19.22 1.89
C TRP A 297 -20.57 -17.84 2.42
N LYS A 298 -21.68 -17.77 3.17
CA LYS A 298 -21.98 -16.59 3.99
C LYS A 298 -20.90 -16.49 5.08
N ARG A 299 -20.24 -15.33 5.19
CA ARG A 299 -19.30 -15.06 6.28
C ARG A 299 -20.01 -15.39 7.59
N PRO A 300 -19.56 -16.37 8.39
CA PRO A 300 -20.07 -16.50 9.73
C PRO A 300 -19.73 -15.21 10.47
N ASP A 301 -20.70 -14.60 11.12
CA ASP A 301 -20.54 -13.34 11.87
C ASP A 301 -19.46 -13.42 12.97
N LYS A 302 -18.96 -14.64 13.25
CA LYS A 302 -18.12 -15.05 14.38
C LYS A 302 -16.76 -15.65 13.96
N GLY A 303 -16.43 -15.68 12.67
CA GLY A 303 -15.09 -16.04 12.15
C GLY A 303 -14.26 -14.78 11.90
N GLY A 304 -12.94 -14.84 12.10
CA GLY A 304 -12.03 -13.69 12.13
C GLY A 304 -12.30 -12.59 11.08
N LYS A 305 -12.17 -11.33 11.50
CA LYS A 305 -12.43 -10.18 10.62
C LYS A 305 -11.25 -9.98 9.66
N LEU A 306 -11.54 -10.00 8.36
CA LEU A 306 -10.60 -9.56 7.33
C LEU A 306 -10.71 -8.04 7.22
N THR A 307 -9.72 -7.31 7.73
CA THR A 307 -9.65 -5.86 7.57
C THR A 307 -8.56 -5.55 6.55
N ALA A 308 -8.95 -4.96 5.42
CA ALA A 308 -7.99 -4.30 4.55
C ALA A 308 -7.71 -2.92 5.15
N SER A 309 -6.53 -2.71 5.72
CA SER A 309 -6.07 -1.37 6.05
C SER A 309 -5.34 -0.84 4.81
N MET A 310 -6.08 -0.31 3.85
CA MET A 310 -5.45 0.69 2.99
C MET A 310 -5.23 1.91 3.85
N GLY A 311 -3.96 2.15 4.13
CA GLY A 311 -3.51 2.98 5.23
C GLY A 311 -3.66 4.48 5.03
N TYR A 312 -4.69 4.98 4.37
CA TYR A 312 -4.86 6.43 4.17
C TYR A 312 -5.25 7.17 5.45
N GLY A 313 -5.74 6.45 6.47
CA GLY A 313 -6.04 7.03 7.78
C GLY A 313 -4.81 7.71 8.39
N GLY A 314 -4.90 9.02 8.61
CA GLY A 314 -3.82 9.83 9.17
C GLY A 314 -2.83 10.43 8.17
N CYS A 315 -2.87 10.07 6.87
CA CYS A 315 -1.92 10.61 5.88
C CYS A 315 -2.09 12.12 5.65
N HIS A 316 -3.26 12.69 5.95
CA HIS A 316 -3.50 14.14 5.91
C HIS A 316 -2.65 14.92 6.93
N ARG A 317 -2.19 14.28 8.01
CA ARG A 317 -1.28 14.91 8.99
C ARG A 317 0.08 15.23 8.38
N ASN A 318 0.41 14.59 7.27
CA ASN A 318 1.63 14.74 6.49
C ASN A 318 1.43 15.69 5.29
N MET A 319 0.28 16.36 5.22
CA MET A 319 -0.07 17.31 4.17
C MET A 319 -0.32 18.70 4.79
N THR A 320 0.51 19.68 4.42
CA THR A 320 0.37 21.04 4.94
C THR A 320 -1.00 21.65 4.58
N GLY A 321 -1.73 22.13 5.58
CA GLY A 321 -3.03 22.79 5.40
C GLY A 321 -4.14 21.88 4.89
N ALA A 322 -3.95 20.56 4.95
CA ALA A 322 -4.96 19.61 4.49
C ALA A 322 -6.25 19.70 5.30
N ASP A 323 -6.18 20.00 6.60
CA ASP A 323 -7.30 20.22 7.53
C ASP A 323 -8.40 21.15 6.99
N LYS A 324 -8.04 22.08 6.08
CA LYS A 324 -8.91 23.12 5.52
C LYS A 324 -9.43 22.82 4.11
N LEU A 325 -9.05 21.69 3.53
CA LEU A 325 -9.43 21.34 2.16
C LEU A 325 -10.75 20.57 2.14
N LYS A 326 -11.41 20.58 0.98
CA LYS A 326 -12.53 19.67 0.70
C LYS A 326 -12.03 18.46 -0.09
N LEU A 327 -12.74 17.34 -0.02
CA LEU A 327 -12.39 16.11 -0.74
C LEU A 327 -12.21 16.31 -2.24
N GLU A 328 -13.02 17.17 -2.86
CA GLU A 328 -12.96 17.46 -4.30
C GLU A 328 -11.70 18.25 -4.70
N GLN A 329 -10.98 18.80 -3.70
CA GLN A 329 -9.71 19.52 -3.87
C GLN A 329 -8.49 18.62 -3.63
N VAL A 330 -8.72 17.32 -3.42
CA VAL A 330 -7.67 16.32 -3.23
C VAL A 330 -7.72 15.31 -4.38
N ALA A 331 -6.54 14.90 -4.85
CA ALA A 331 -6.42 13.83 -5.83
C ALA A 331 -5.43 12.75 -5.36
N MET A 332 -5.78 11.48 -5.60
CA MET A 332 -4.88 10.33 -5.54
C MET A 332 -4.29 10.07 -6.92
N VAL A 333 -2.98 9.90 -7.00
CA VAL A 333 -2.24 9.59 -8.24
C VAL A 333 -1.50 8.28 -8.05
N GLY A 334 -1.77 7.30 -8.89
CA GLY A 334 -1.15 5.97 -8.80
C GLY A 334 -1.36 5.17 -10.08
N ASP A 335 -0.70 4.03 -10.16
CA ASP A 335 -0.70 3.13 -11.31
C ASP A 335 -1.55 1.87 -11.08
N ASN A 336 -2.02 1.64 -9.85
CA ASN A 336 -2.69 0.40 -9.47
C ASN A 336 -4.18 0.61 -9.13
N ILE A 337 -5.07 0.17 -10.02
CA ILE A 337 -6.52 0.31 -9.86
C ILE A 337 -7.04 -0.42 -8.60
N ALA A 338 -6.45 -1.59 -8.29
CA ALA A 338 -6.86 -2.41 -7.17
C ALA A 338 -6.50 -1.80 -5.79
N SER A 339 -5.62 -0.81 -5.75
CA SER A 339 -5.17 -0.16 -4.51
C SER A 339 -5.35 1.34 -4.52
N ASP A 340 -4.63 2.07 -5.37
CA ASP A 340 -4.64 3.54 -5.42
C ASP A 340 -6.03 4.07 -5.75
N HIS A 341 -6.65 3.52 -6.79
CA HIS A 341 -7.94 4.00 -7.28
C HIS A 341 -9.09 3.53 -6.41
N THR A 342 -9.10 2.24 -6.06
CA THR A 342 -10.06 1.70 -5.09
C THR A 342 -9.97 2.50 -3.77
N GLY A 343 -8.76 2.83 -3.33
CA GLY A 343 -8.48 3.62 -2.14
C GLY A 343 -8.98 5.05 -2.22
N GLY A 344 -8.58 5.77 -3.26
CA GLY A 344 -9.01 7.16 -3.48
C GLY A 344 -10.52 7.28 -3.69
N ASN A 345 -11.13 6.34 -4.43
CA ASN A 345 -12.58 6.31 -4.64
C ASN A 345 -13.34 6.05 -3.33
N LEU A 346 -12.83 5.14 -2.47
CA LEU A 346 -13.39 4.93 -1.12
C LEU A 346 -13.27 6.18 -0.22
N LEU A 347 -12.24 7.01 -0.42
CA LEU A 347 -12.12 8.29 0.26
C LEU A 347 -13.02 9.38 -0.32
N GLY A 348 -13.55 9.19 -1.53
CA GLY A 348 -14.30 10.20 -2.28
C GLY A 348 -13.43 11.30 -2.88
N VAL A 349 -12.12 11.04 -3.10
CA VAL A 349 -11.21 11.98 -3.77
C VAL A 349 -11.12 11.66 -5.27
N LYS A 350 -10.66 12.62 -6.08
CA LYS A 350 -10.40 12.33 -7.50
C LYS A 350 -9.24 11.35 -7.62
N THR A 351 -9.27 10.48 -8.63
CA THR A 351 -8.21 9.49 -8.84
C THR A 351 -7.64 9.58 -10.26
N VAL A 352 -6.32 9.70 -10.37
CA VAL A 352 -5.59 9.93 -11.62
C VAL A 352 -4.69 8.73 -11.90
N LEU A 353 -5.05 7.92 -12.89
CA LEU A 353 -4.28 6.73 -13.25
C LEU A 353 -3.06 7.16 -14.05
N VAL A 354 -1.86 6.74 -13.64
CA VAL A 354 -0.65 6.90 -14.46
C VAL A 354 -0.28 5.58 -15.11
N LEU A 355 0.00 5.62 -16.42
CA LEU A 355 0.28 4.43 -17.23
C LEU A 355 1.75 4.00 -17.20
N SER A 356 2.50 4.45 -16.20
CA SER A 356 3.93 4.13 -16.02
C SER A 356 4.18 2.84 -15.25
N GLY A 357 3.14 2.21 -14.71
CA GLY A 357 3.24 1.04 -13.84
C GLY A 357 2.29 -0.10 -14.22
N VAL A 358 1.49 -0.57 -13.26
CA VAL A 358 0.77 -1.85 -13.32
C VAL A 358 -0.35 -1.90 -14.36
N HIS A 359 -1.31 -0.97 -14.30
CA HIS A 359 -2.52 -1.07 -15.12
C HIS A 359 -2.50 -0.13 -16.32
N SER A 360 -3.03 -0.63 -17.44
CA SER A 360 -3.29 0.16 -18.64
C SER A 360 -4.71 0.76 -18.64
N VAL A 361 -5.05 1.54 -19.67
CA VAL A 361 -6.42 2.04 -19.86
C VAL A 361 -7.37 0.88 -20.15
N GLU A 362 -6.92 -0.13 -20.89
CA GLU A 362 -7.69 -1.30 -21.26
C GLU A 362 -8.06 -2.16 -20.04
N ASP A 363 -7.20 -2.21 -19.02
CA ASP A 363 -7.45 -2.99 -17.81
C ASP A 363 -8.66 -2.49 -17.02
N THR A 364 -9.01 -1.21 -17.18
CA THR A 364 -10.13 -0.57 -16.47
C THR A 364 -11.47 -1.28 -16.69
N LYS A 365 -11.63 -1.99 -17.81
CA LYS A 365 -12.83 -2.78 -18.14
C LYS A 365 -13.05 -3.95 -17.19
N PHE A 366 -12.00 -4.46 -16.55
CA PHE A 366 -12.06 -5.58 -15.60
C PHE A 366 -12.39 -5.15 -14.17
N PHE A 367 -12.53 -3.84 -13.91
CA PHE A 367 -12.88 -3.30 -12.60
C PHE A 367 -14.32 -2.78 -12.60
N CYS A 368 -15.01 -2.97 -11.46
CA CYS A 368 -16.35 -2.39 -11.21
C CYS A 368 -16.32 -0.88 -11.46
N LYS A 369 -17.41 -0.31 -11.98
CA LYS A 369 -17.45 1.11 -12.34
C LYS A 369 -17.12 2.07 -11.17
N GLU A 370 -17.38 1.67 -9.94
CA GLU A 370 -17.08 2.45 -8.73
C GLU A 370 -15.59 2.49 -8.38
N ASN A 371 -14.79 1.52 -8.86
CA ASN A 371 -13.34 1.44 -8.61
C ASN A 371 -12.51 2.02 -9.76
N ARG A 372 -13.18 2.41 -10.85
CA ARG A 372 -12.53 2.95 -12.04
C ARG A 372 -11.92 4.33 -11.78
N PRO A 373 -10.78 4.67 -12.42
CA PRO A 373 -10.13 5.97 -12.25
C PRO A 373 -10.99 7.13 -12.77
N THR A 374 -10.81 8.33 -12.21
CA THR A 374 -11.50 9.54 -12.71
C THR A 374 -11.02 9.92 -14.12
N CYS A 375 -9.71 9.83 -14.35
CA CYS A 375 -9.07 10.04 -15.65
C CYS A 375 -7.66 9.44 -15.64
N TRP A 376 -7.00 9.38 -16.80
CA TRP A 376 -5.66 8.83 -16.93
C TRP A 376 -4.65 9.81 -17.55
N LEU A 377 -3.36 9.59 -17.25
CA LEU A 377 -2.19 10.30 -17.80
C LEU A 377 -1.09 9.30 -18.14
N LYS A 378 -0.22 9.65 -19.08
CA LYS A 378 0.91 8.77 -19.43
C LYS A 378 1.88 8.58 -18.26
N ASP A 379 2.21 9.69 -17.60
CA ASP A 379 3.10 9.72 -16.44
C ASP A 379 2.77 10.93 -15.56
N VAL A 380 3.27 10.94 -14.32
CA VAL A 380 3.13 12.08 -13.39
C VAL A 380 3.67 13.40 -13.95
N GLY A 381 4.58 13.33 -14.93
CA GLY A 381 5.16 14.49 -15.61
C GLY A 381 4.18 15.26 -16.49
N GLU A 382 3.00 14.73 -16.79
CA GLU A 382 1.95 15.43 -17.53
C GLU A 382 1.15 16.41 -16.66
N ILE A 383 1.05 16.17 -15.35
CA ILE A 383 0.28 17.03 -14.42
C ILE A 383 0.74 18.50 -14.50
N PRO A 384 2.05 18.82 -14.39
CA PRO A 384 2.51 20.21 -14.51
C PRO A 384 2.27 20.82 -15.90
N LYS A 385 2.30 20.01 -16.97
CA LYS A 385 2.09 20.49 -18.35
C LYS A 385 0.65 20.95 -18.55
N ILE A 386 -0.30 20.17 -18.04
CA ILE A 386 -1.74 20.44 -18.14
C ILE A 386 -2.13 21.63 -17.28
N LEU A 387 -1.58 21.72 -16.05
CA LEU A 387 -1.92 22.78 -15.09
C LEU A 387 -1.15 24.10 -15.30
N GLY A 388 -0.26 24.17 -16.30
CA GLY A 388 0.39 25.41 -16.72
C GLY A 388 1.62 25.81 -15.90
N GLY A 389 2.37 24.85 -15.36
CA GLY A 389 3.66 25.12 -14.72
C GLY A 389 4.71 25.57 -15.73
N GLN A 390 5.02 26.87 -15.81
CA GLN A 390 6.13 27.37 -16.62
C GLN A 390 7.48 26.87 -16.09
N GLN A 391 8.34 26.42 -17.02
CA GLN A 391 9.68 25.93 -16.73
C GLN A 391 10.59 27.07 -16.23
N LYS A 392 11.19 26.92 -15.05
CA LYS A 392 12.52 27.49 -14.77
C LYS A 392 13.55 26.38 -14.90
N SER A 393 14.05 26.18 -16.11
CA SER A 393 15.14 25.24 -16.37
C SER A 393 16.45 25.83 -15.85
N THR A 394 16.86 25.49 -14.63
CA THR A 394 18.25 25.62 -14.18
C THR A 394 18.80 24.24 -13.83
N TYR A 395 18.98 23.38 -14.84
CA TYR A 395 19.86 22.22 -14.72
C TYR A 395 20.83 22.18 -15.89
N LEU A 396 22.11 22.27 -15.56
CA LEU A 396 23.24 22.04 -16.46
C LEU A 396 23.16 20.59 -16.97
N ARG A 397 23.17 20.42 -18.30
CA ARG A 397 23.28 19.11 -18.94
C ARG A 397 24.57 18.42 -18.47
N PRO A 398 24.53 17.13 -18.07
CA PRO A 398 25.73 16.31 -18.10
C PRO A 398 26.21 16.19 -19.55
N GLN A 399 27.52 16.35 -19.77
CA GLN A 399 28.13 16.19 -21.08
C GLN A 399 27.85 14.79 -21.64
N ALA A 400 27.43 14.75 -22.91
CA ALA A 400 27.15 13.52 -23.62
C ALA A 400 28.45 12.71 -23.83
N GLY A 401 28.57 11.59 -23.12
CA GLY A 401 29.46 10.50 -23.49
C GLY A 401 28.79 9.66 -24.58
N ALA A 402 29.51 9.44 -25.69
CA ALA A 402 29.02 8.79 -26.90
C ALA A 402 28.39 7.40 -26.64
N ALA A 403 27.15 7.21 -27.10
CA ALA A 403 26.56 5.90 -27.31
C ALA A 403 26.36 5.70 -28.82
N ALA A 404 27.08 4.71 -29.35
CA ALA A 404 27.02 4.31 -30.75
C ALA A 404 25.62 3.84 -31.14
N GLY A 405 25.19 4.23 -32.34
CA GLY A 405 23.87 3.92 -32.87
C GLY A 405 23.67 2.43 -33.14
N VAL A 406 22.53 1.92 -32.69
CA VAL A 406 21.96 0.65 -33.16
C VAL A 406 20.63 0.98 -33.83
N LYS A 407 20.54 0.67 -35.12
CA LYS A 407 19.33 0.82 -35.94
C LYS A 407 18.34 -0.30 -35.58
N PRO A 408 17.02 -0.05 -35.47
CA PRO A 408 16.05 -1.12 -35.29
C PRO A 408 15.93 -1.98 -36.57
N PRO A 409 15.69 -3.29 -36.47
CA PRO A 409 15.39 -4.11 -37.62
C PRO A 409 13.98 -3.79 -38.14
N ALA A 410 13.83 -3.81 -39.46
CA ALA A 410 12.58 -3.62 -40.17
C ALA A 410 11.86 -4.96 -40.34
N GLY A 411 10.53 -4.94 -40.23
CA GLY A 411 9.65 -5.96 -40.83
C GLY A 411 8.99 -6.93 -39.84
N ALA A 412 7.79 -6.58 -39.39
CA ALA A 412 6.68 -7.51 -39.21
C ALA A 412 5.39 -6.68 -39.23
N GLU A 413 4.52 -6.92 -40.23
CA GLU A 413 3.18 -6.33 -40.24
C GLU A 413 2.36 -6.90 -39.07
N PRO A 414 1.51 -6.10 -38.40
CA PRO A 414 0.64 -6.63 -37.36
C PRO A 414 -0.48 -7.46 -37.98
N GLU A 415 -0.54 -8.75 -37.65
CA GLU A 415 -1.76 -9.55 -37.85
C GLU A 415 -2.91 -8.91 -37.04
N GLN A 416 -3.97 -8.51 -37.75
CA GLN A 416 -5.22 -8.08 -37.14
C GLN A 416 -5.88 -9.26 -36.43
N ILE A 417 -5.73 -9.34 -35.11
CA ILE A 417 -6.61 -10.15 -34.29
C ILE A 417 -7.92 -9.36 -34.13
N VAL A 418 -8.93 -9.77 -34.90
CA VAL A 418 -10.31 -9.31 -34.72
C VAL A 418 -10.80 -9.88 -33.39
N ALA A 419 -10.83 -9.04 -32.35
CA ALA A 419 -11.52 -9.37 -31.11
C ALA A 419 -13.03 -9.36 -31.37
N GLU A 420 -13.64 -10.53 -31.43
CA GLU A 420 -15.11 -10.65 -31.41
C GLU A 420 -15.64 -10.07 -30.09
N GLY A 421 -16.73 -9.29 -30.19
CA GLY A 421 -17.25 -8.45 -29.13
C GLY A 421 -17.66 -9.24 -27.88
N VAL A 422 -17.00 -8.94 -26.77
CA VAL A 422 -17.48 -9.28 -25.42
C VAL A 422 -18.40 -8.14 -25.00
N SER A 423 -19.63 -8.48 -24.57
CA SER A 423 -20.62 -7.51 -24.10
C SER A 423 -20.06 -6.60 -23.00
N GLU A 424 -20.38 -5.31 -23.07
CA GLU A 424 -20.07 -4.30 -22.04
C GLU A 424 -20.93 -4.48 -20.78
N GLU A 425 -21.04 -5.69 -20.26
CA GLU A 425 -21.65 -5.91 -18.95
C GLU A 425 -20.65 -5.54 -17.84
N ASP A 426 -21.14 -4.86 -16.80
CA ASP A 426 -20.32 -4.52 -15.64
C ASP A 426 -19.82 -5.83 -15.00
N PRO A 427 -18.50 -6.04 -14.82
CA PRO A 427 -17.95 -7.27 -14.25
C PRO A 427 -18.43 -7.55 -12.81
N CYS A 428 -19.14 -6.60 -12.21
CA CYS A 428 -19.66 -6.66 -10.85
C CYS A 428 -21.21 -6.67 -10.77
N ALA A 429 -21.91 -6.73 -11.91
CA ALA A 429 -23.37 -6.87 -11.99
C ALA A 429 -23.86 -8.29 -11.67
#